data_AF-A0A7S1VGK3-F1
#
_entry.id   AF-A0A7S1VGK3-F1
#
_cell.length_a   1.000
_cell.length_b   1.000
_cell.length_c   1.000
_cell.angle_alpha   90.00
_cell.angle_beta   90.00
_cell.angle_gamma   90.00
#
_symmetry.space_group_name_H-M   'P 1'
#
loop_
_entity.id
_entity.type
_entity.pdbx_description
1 polymer ?
#
loop_
_entity_poly.entity_id
_entity_poly.type
_entity_poly.pdbx_seq_one_letter_code
_entity_poly.pdbx_strand_id
1 'polypeptide(L)'
;MDKNDDIEERQEEDFCFPSVDHADLSTTTNKRSICDRCDRPTPRVCICSSLPSQPIVLRRSFLHVVVHPKEAKTKVRSWPAVGLVLSNSSYAVSKCRRFPRGGLPNIPGEGGLAFLLYPGPNAISLDEALQKLEQDFATSTGTDQQPPPPVQLIVLDATWRYAKDMHTNNVKDKVYPPNLIQVKLTSA
;
A
#
# COMPACT_ATOMS: atom_id res chain seq x y z
N MET A 1 -49.43 -24.53 -27.80
CA MET A 1 -50.08 -23.45 -28.56
C MET A 1 -50.46 -22.40 -27.51
N ASP A 2 -49.85 -21.22 -27.40
CA ASP A 2 -49.02 -20.48 -28.35
C ASP A 2 -47.87 -19.76 -27.64
N LYS A 3 -46.79 -19.57 -28.41
CA LYS A 3 -45.61 -18.78 -28.08
C LYS A 3 -45.89 -17.32 -28.47
N ASN A 4 -45.38 -16.36 -27.69
CA ASN A 4 -44.37 -15.40 -28.18
C ASN A 4 -43.95 -14.42 -27.07
N ASP A 5 -42.63 -14.35 -26.91
CA ASP A 5 -41.86 -13.26 -26.32
C ASP A 5 -41.94 -12.00 -27.20
N ASP A 6 -41.79 -10.80 -26.63
CA ASP A 6 -41.17 -9.59 -27.23
C ASP A 6 -41.15 -8.49 -26.14
N ILE A 7 -40.01 -8.24 -25.48
CA ILE A 7 -39.02 -7.18 -25.77
C ILE A 7 -39.67 -5.77 -25.80
N GLU A 8 -39.66 -5.08 -24.65
CA GLU A 8 -39.88 -3.63 -24.60
C GLU A 8 -38.57 -2.88 -24.90
N GLU A 9 -38.40 -2.52 -26.17
CA GLU A 9 -37.53 -1.42 -26.61
C GLU A 9 -38.12 -0.09 -26.12
N ARG A 10 -37.39 0.64 -25.26
CA ARG A 10 -37.66 2.07 -25.05
C ARG A 10 -36.91 2.88 -26.09
N GLN A 11 -37.70 3.62 -26.84
CA GLN A 11 -37.38 4.52 -27.92
C GLN A 11 -36.39 5.61 -27.47
N GLU A 12 -35.29 5.74 -28.22
CA GLU A 12 -34.40 6.90 -28.21
C GLU A 12 -35.11 8.04 -28.95
N GLU A 13 -35.41 9.13 -28.25
CA GLU A 13 -35.96 10.33 -28.87
C GLU A 13 -34.87 11.19 -29.50
N ASP A 14 -35.11 11.51 -30.77
CA ASP A 14 -34.33 12.34 -31.68
C ASP A 14 -34.00 13.74 -31.11
N PHE A 15 -32.71 14.00 -30.87
CA PHE A 15 -32.17 15.36 -30.86
C PHE A 15 -31.22 15.55 -32.04
N CYS A 16 -31.73 16.25 -33.05
CA CYS A 16 -30.99 16.70 -34.23
C CYS A 16 -29.98 17.79 -33.84
N PHE A 17 -28.69 17.45 -33.77
CA PHE A 17 -27.62 18.44 -33.72
C PHE A 17 -27.16 18.77 -35.15
N PRO A 18 -26.90 20.06 -35.47
CA PRO A 18 -26.57 20.45 -36.83
C PRO A 18 -25.22 19.86 -37.26
N SER A 19 -25.23 19.28 -38.47
CA SER A 19 -24.05 18.80 -39.19
C SER A 19 -23.03 19.93 -39.34
N VAL A 20 -21.90 19.81 -38.65
CA VAL A 20 -20.70 20.62 -38.89
C VAL A 20 -19.78 19.83 -39.79
N ASP A 21 -19.49 20.43 -40.94
CA ASP A 21 -18.71 19.85 -42.03
C ASP A 21 -17.36 19.27 -41.56
N HIS A 22 -17.09 18.07 -42.06
CA HIS A 22 -15.83 17.35 -41.89
C HIS A 22 -14.66 18.13 -42.52
N ALA A 23 -14.03 19.00 -41.73
CA ALA A 23 -12.66 19.40 -41.97
C ALA A 23 -11.75 18.31 -41.38
N ASP A 24 -10.99 17.69 -42.27
CA ASP A 24 -9.97 16.67 -42.02
C ASP A 24 -8.91 17.18 -41.03
N LEU A 25 -9.18 16.98 -39.73
CA LEU A 25 -8.18 17.13 -38.68
C LEU A 25 -7.68 15.74 -38.35
N SER A 26 -6.62 15.33 -39.03
CA SER A 26 -5.72 14.27 -38.62
C SER A 26 -5.18 14.57 -37.21
N THR A 27 -5.99 14.28 -36.21
CA THR A 27 -5.60 14.34 -34.80
C THR A 27 -4.68 13.16 -34.54
N THR A 28 -3.39 13.37 -34.79
CA THR A 28 -2.35 12.54 -34.19
C THR A 28 -2.58 12.58 -32.69
N THR A 29 -3.19 11.53 -32.14
CA THR A 29 -3.34 11.36 -30.69
C THR A 29 -1.94 11.17 -30.12
N ASN A 30 -1.27 12.28 -29.82
CA ASN A 30 0.07 12.28 -29.23
C ASN A 30 -0.03 11.61 -27.85
N LYS A 31 0.28 10.31 -27.82
CA LYS A 31 0.36 9.53 -26.59
C LYS A 31 1.41 10.20 -25.71
N ARG A 32 1.06 10.49 -24.45
CA ARG A 32 1.99 11.09 -23.49
C ARG A 32 3.20 10.17 -23.34
N SER A 33 4.40 10.73 -23.31
CA SER A 33 5.63 9.98 -23.02
C SER A 33 5.56 9.38 -21.60
N ILE A 34 6.09 8.16 -21.46
CA ILE A 34 6.15 7.43 -20.19
C ILE A 34 7.50 7.71 -19.53
N CYS A 35 7.50 7.88 -18.20
CA CYS A 35 8.73 8.04 -17.43
C CYS A 35 9.41 6.68 -17.19
N ASP A 36 10.66 6.54 -17.62
CA ASP A 36 11.43 5.28 -17.47
C ASP A 36 11.71 4.88 -16.02
N ARG A 37 11.60 5.83 -15.07
CA ARG A 37 11.84 5.55 -13.65
C ARG A 37 10.60 5.02 -12.93
N CYS A 38 9.41 5.55 -13.21
CA CYS A 38 8.20 5.24 -12.43
C CYS A 38 7.03 4.70 -13.27
N ASP A 39 7.22 4.51 -14.57
CA ASP A 39 6.23 4.04 -15.54
C ASP A 39 4.95 4.88 -15.62
N ARG A 40 4.99 6.13 -15.14
CA ARG A 40 3.85 7.06 -15.17
C ARG A 40 3.95 8.03 -16.34
N PRO A 41 2.82 8.41 -16.97
CA PRO A 41 2.81 9.43 -18.02
C PRO A 41 3.35 10.78 -17.52
N THR A 42 4.25 11.36 -18.31
CA THR A 42 4.77 12.71 -18.06
C THR A 42 3.88 13.78 -18.71
N PRO A 43 3.92 15.04 -18.23
CA PRO A 43 4.56 15.52 -17.01
C PRO A 43 3.65 15.41 -15.77
N ARG A 44 2.32 15.31 -15.96
CA ARG A 44 1.34 15.52 -14.87
C ARG A 44 1.20 14.38 -13.86
N VAL A 45 1.53 13.14 -14.23
CA VAL A 45 1.30 11.95 -13.38
C VAL A 45 2.61 11.42 -12.80
N CYS A 46 3.74 11.76 -13.42
CA CYS A 46 5.06 11.41 -12.91
C CYS A 46 5.28 12.07 -11.54
N ILE A 47 5.80 11.29 -10.60
CA ILE A 47 6.10 11.75 -9.23
C ILE A 47 7.61 11.84 -8.96
N CYS A 48 8.45 11.52 -9.95
CA CYS A 48 9.90 11.36 -9.75
C CYS A 48 10.59 12.63 -9.26
N SER A 49 10.06 13.82 -9.57
CA SER A 49 10.56 15.10 -9.07
C SER A 49 10.49 15.22 -7.55
N SER A 50 9.58 14.49 -6.92
CA SER A 50 9.36 14.48 -5.47
C SER A 50 10.00 13.27 -4.77
N LEU A 51 10.63 12.36 -5.52
CA LEU A 51 11.29 11.18 -4.99
C LEU A 51 12.79 11.45 -4.79
N PRO A 52 13.44 10.84 -3.79
CA PRO A 52 14.89 10.94 -3.62
C PRO A 52 15.61 10.46 -4.88
N SER A 53 16.78 11.02 -5.19
CA SER A 53 17.57 10.61 -6.36
C SER A 53 18.14 9.21 -6.22
N GLN A 54 18.42 8.77 -4.99
CA GLN A 54 18.92 7.43 -4.67
C GLN A 54 18.00 6.72 -3.67
N PRO A 55 17.82 5.38 -3.78
CA PRO A 55 17.04 4.62 -2.81
C PRO A 55 17.62 4.68 -1.40
N ILE A 56 16.74 4.80 -0.41
CA ILE A 56 17.06 4.88 1.01
C ILE A 56 17.24 3.46 1.56
N VAL A 57 18.34 3.24 2.28
CA VAL A 57 18.58 2.01 3.04
C VAL A 57 18.14 2.23 4.49
N LEU A 58 17.11 1.51 4.92
CA LEU A 58 16.66 1.49 6.30
C LEU A 58 17.63 0.63 7.13
N ARG A 59 18.25 1.23 8.16
CA ARG A 59 19.26 0.57 9.00
C ARG A 59 18.67 -0.17 10.20
N ARG A 60 17.58 0.36 10.76
CA ARG A 60 16.95 -0.13 12.01
C ARG A 60 15.51 -0.60 11.80
N SER A 61 15.00 -0.47 10.59
CA SER A 61 13.62 -0.84 10.28
C SER A 61 13.53 -1.61 8.98
N PHE A 62 12.49 -2.41 8.87
CA PHE A 62 12.16 -3.15 7.67
C PHE A 62 10.68 -2.95 7.33
N LEU A 63 10.38 -2.48 6.13
CA LEU A 63 9.01 -2.22 5.71
C LEU A 63 8.41 -3.46 5.05
N HIS A 64 7.31 -3.95 5.59
CA HIS A 64 6.51 -4.99 4.98
C HIS A 64 5.19 -4.40 4.44
N VAL A 65 5.05 -4.39 3.11
CA VAL A 65 3.83 -3.94 2.44
C VAL A 65 2.96 -5.14 2.12
N VAL A 66 1.81 -5.24 2.78
CA VAL A 66 0.81 -6.28 2.50
C VAL A 66 -0.25 -5.70 1.56
N VAL A 67 -0.20 -6.10 0.30
CA VAL A 67 -1.07 -5.58 -0.76
C VAL A 67 -2.28 -6.48 -0.92
N HIS A 68 -3.48 -5.91 -0.87
CA HIS A 68 -4.70 -6.67 -1.14
C HIS A 68 -4.70 -7.21 -2.58
N PRO A 69 -5.11 -8.47 -2.86
CA PRO A 69 -5.04 -9.06 -4.20
C PRO A 69 -5.80 -8.30 -5.29
N LYS A 70 -6.85 -7.55 -4.92
CA LYS A 70 -7.58 -6.70 -5.88
C LYS A 70 -6.79 -5.44 -6.23
N GLU A 71 -6.12 -4.80 -5.27
CA GLU A 71 -5.24 -3.65 -5.56
C GLU A 71 -4.02 -4.08 -6.36
N ALA A 72 -3.46 -5.27 -6.08
CA ALA A 72 -2.32 -5.78 -6.83
C ALA A 72 -2.59 -5.94 -8.34
N LYS A 73 -3.86 -6.00 -8.76
CA LYS A 73 -4.30 -6.14 -10.16
C LYS A 73 -4.66 -4.80 -10.81
N THR A 74 -4.74 -3.69 -10.06
CA THR A 74 -5.10 -2.39 -10.63
C THR A 74 -3.96 -1.85 -11.49
N LYS A 75 -4.29 -0.98 -12.47
CA LYS A 75 -3.25 -0.24 -13.22
C LYS A 75 -2.62 0.87 -12.36
N VAL A 76 -3.40 1.44 -11.44
CA VAL A 76 -2.97 2.51 -10.53
C VAL A 76 -2.62 1.89 -9.19
N ARG A 77 -1.37 1.43 -9.06
CA ARG A 77 -0.85 0.82 -7.82
C ARG A 77 0.04 1.80 -7.08
N SER A 78 -0.12 1.85 -5.76
CA SER A 78 0.66 2.67 -4.82
C SER A 78 1.96 1.98 -4.43
N TRP A 79 1.92 0.69 -4.11
CA TRP A 79 3.11 -0.03 -3.62
C TRP A 79 4.35 0.02 -4.54
N PRO A 80 4.28 0.10 -5.89
CA PRO A 80 5.50 0.20 -6.71
C PRO A 80 6.33 1.44 -6.38
N ALA A 81 5.71 2.50 -5.85
CA ALA A 81 6.43 3.69 -5.40
C ALA A 81 7.44 3.37 -4.28
N VAL A 82 7.19 2.34 -3.47
CA VAL A 82 8.13 1.90 -2.42
C VAL A 82 9.46 1.48 -3.02
N GLY A 83 9.45 0.74 -4.14
CA GLY A 83 10.67 0.31 -4.83
C GLY A 83 11.44 1.44 -5.52
N LEU A 84 10.82 2.63 -5.68
CA LEU A 84 11.48 3.82 -6.18
C LEU A 84 12.21 4.62 -5.10
N VAL A 85 11.86 4.36 -3.83
CA VAL A 85 12.29 5.13 -2.66
C VAL A 85 13.18 4.32 -1.73
N LEU A 86 12.94 3.01 -1.59
CA LEU A 86 13.68 2.14 -0.66
C LEU A 86 14.56 1.13 -1.41
N SER A 87 15.69 0.79 -0.81
CA SER A 87 16.53 -0.34 -1.26
C SER A 87 15.79 -1.67 -1.11
N ASN A 88 16.03 -2.62 -2.01
CA ASN A 88 15.49 -3.99 -1.96
C ASN A 88 15.84 -4.74 -0.66
N SER A 89 16.88 -4.30 0.06
CA SER A 89 17.26 -4.85 1.38
C SER A 89 16.39 -4.35 2.53
N SER A 90 15.54 -3.36 2.30
CA SER A 90 14.82 -2.62 3.36
C SER A 90 13.30 -2.80 3.31
N TYR A 91 12.78 -3.54 2.33
CA TYR A 91 11.35 -3.83 2.26
C TYR A 91 11.02 -5.19 1.65
N ALA A 92 9.82 -5.68 1.94
CA ALA A 92 9.21 -6.81 1.26
C ALA A 92 7.75 -6.49 0.92
N VAL A 93 7.25 -7.14 -0.13
CA VAL A 93 5.86 -6.98 -0.59
C VAL A 93 5.18 -8.35 -0.64
N SER A 94 4.09 -8.50 0.11
CA SER A 94 3.25 -9.69 0.10
C SER A 94 1.90 -9.39 -0.52
N LYS A 95 1.49 -10.16 -1.53
CA LYS A 95 0.20 -10.00 -2.21
C LYS A 95 -0.78 -11.02 -1.64
N CYS A 96 -1.43 -10.68 -0.54
CA CYS A 96 -2.32 -11.61 0.14
C CYS A 96 -3.44 -10.88 0.89
N ARG A 97 -4.55 -11.60 1.11
CA ARG A 97 -5.65 -11.14 1.98
C ARG A 97 -5.40 -11.51 3.45
N ARG A 98 -4.63 -12.58 3.67
CA ARG A 98 -4.29 -13.16 4.97
C ARG A 98 -2.80 -13.42 5.02
N PHE A 99 -2.21 -13.28 6.20
CA PHE A 99 -0.80 -13.51 6.41
C PHE A 99 -0.53 -15.02 6.25
N PRO A 100 0.61 -15.42 5.66
CA PRO A 100 0.99 -16.81 5.62
C PRO A 100 1.05 -17.38 7.04
N ARG A 101 0.64 -18.64 7.23
CA ARG A 101 0.69 -19.29 8.57
C ARG A 101 2.11 -19.40 9.15
N GLY A 102 3.14 -19.25 8.31
CA GLY A 102 4.55 -19.17 8.71
C GLY A 102 5.04 -17.75 9.00
N GLY A 103 4.15 -16.77 9.12
CA GLY A 103 4.49 -15.37 9.34
C GLY A 103 4.83 -14.61 8.05
N LEU A 104 5.16 -13.33 8.21
CA LEU A 104 5.65 -12.51 7.10
C LEU A 104 7.13 -12.85 6.82
N PRO A 105 7.55 -12.96 5.55
CA PRO A 105 8.94 -13.20 5.22
C PRO A 105 9.84 -12.06 5.72
N ASN A 106 11.02 -12.42 6.24
CA ASN A 106 12.01 -11.53 6.85
C ASN A 106 11.49 -10.76 8.07
N ILE A 107 11.32 -11.45 9.21
CA ILE A 107 11.38 -10.83 10.53
C ILE A 107 12.87 -10.79 10.91
N PRO A 108 13.57 -9.64 10.81
CA PRO A 108 14.96 -9.58 11.22
C PRO A 108 15.02 -9.70 12.74
N GLY A 109 15.64 -10.78 13.22
CA GLY A 109 15.77 -11.08 14.66
C GLY A 109 14.49 -11.67 15.23
N GLU A 110 14.55 -12.94 15.63
CA GLU A 110 13.60 -13.50 16.58
C GLU A 110 13.65 -12.62 17.85
N GLY A 111 12.59 -11.84 18.10
CA GLY A 111 12.54 -10.85 19.19
C GLY A 111 12.41 -9.38 18.74
N GLY A 112 12.47 -9.06 17.45
CA GLY A 112 12.24 -7.70 16.94
C GLY A 112 10.78 -7.27 17.04
N LEU A 113 10.53 -6.01 17.44
CA LEU A 113 9.18 -5.46 17.62
C LEU A 113 8.48 -5.23 16.28
N ALA A 114 7.18 -5.54 16.20
CA ALA A 114 6.38 -5.35 14.98
C ALA A 114 5.33 -4.25 15.18
N PHE A 115 5.31 -3.29 14.26
CA PHE A 115 4.34 -2.19 14.23
C PHE A 115 3.39 -2.35 13.05
N LEU A 116 2.09 -2.49 13.32
CA LEU A 116 1.06 -2.39 12.30
C LEU A 116 0.58 -0.95 12.20
N LEU A 117 0.82 -0.31 11.06
CA LEU A 117 0.27 1.01 10.76
C LEU A 117 -1.21 0.88 10.39
N TYR A 118 -2.07 0.91 11.40
CA TYR A 118 -3.51 0.74 11.24
C TYR A 118 -4.25 1.42 12.39
N PRO A 119 -5.23 2.31 12.10
CA PRO A 119 -5.97 3.03 13.14
C PRO A 119 -7.08 2.14 13.72
N GLY A 120 -6.69 1.11 14.46
CA GLY A 120 -7.60 0.25 15.22
C GLY A 120 -7.94 0.83 16.60
N PRO A 121 -8.88 0.20 17.33
CA PRO A 121 -9.30 0.66 18.67
C PRO A 121 -8.18 0.62 19.70
N ASN A 122 -7.21 -0.28 19.53
CA ASN A 122 -6.06 -0.46 20.41
C ASN A 122 -4.79 0.24 19.87
N ALA A 123 -4.94 1.11 18.86
CA ALA A 123 -3.79 1.78 18.25
C ALA A 123 -3.28 2.93 19.13
N ILE A 124 -2.03 2.83 19.54
CA ILE A 124 -1.29 3.90 20.24
C ILE A 124 -0.64 4.84 19.22
N SER A 125 -0.25 6.05 19.63
CA SER A 125 0.51 6.93 18.74
C SER A 125 1.86 6.31 18.38
N LEU A 126 2.38 6.66 17.21
CA LEU A 126 3.73 6.26 16.82
C LEU A 126 4.78 6.74 17.85
N ASP A 127 4.63 7.96 18.36
CA ASP A 127 5.54 8.53 19.36
C ASP A 127 5.54 7.73 20.67
N GLU A 128 4.36 7.32 21.15
CA GLU A 128 4.23 6.48 22.34
C GLU A 128 4.87 5.09 22.12
N ALA A 129 4.68 4.51 20.93
CA ALA A 129 5.27 3.22 20.59
C ALA A 129 6.81 3.28 20.54
N LEU A 130 7.38 4.36 20.03
CA LEU A 130 8.82 4.58 19.98
C LEU A 130 9.41 4.79 21.38
N GLN A 131 8.74 5.58 22.24
CA GLN A 131 9.17 5.77 23.63
C GLN A 131 9.19 4.45 24.42
N LYS A 132 8.16 3.59 24.25
CA LYS A 132 8.13 2.26 24.88
C LYS A 132 9.31 1.39 24.43
N LEU A 133 9.61 1.39 23.13
CA LEU A 133 10.74 0.64 22.58
C LEU A 133 12.08 1.11 23.17
N GLU A 134 12.27 2.42 23.34
CA GLU A 134 13.48 2.98 23.97
C GLU A 134 13.59 2.62 25.46
N GLN A 135 12.48 2.68 26.19
CA GLN A 135 12.42 2.35 27.63
C GLN A 135 12.65 0.86 27.90
N ASP A 136 11.98 -0.02 27.15
CA ASP A 136 12.13 -1.47 27.27
C ASP A 136 13.57 -1.89 26.95
N PHE A 137 14.20 -1.22 25.99
CA PHE A 137 15.59 -1.45 25.62
C PHE A 137 16.58 -0.98 26.70
N ALA A 138 16.39 0.24 27.24
CA ALA A 138 17.23 0.78 28.29
C ALA A 138 17.18 -0.06 29.58
N THR A 139 16.00 -0.62 29.91
CA THR A 139 15.80 -1.44 31.11
C THR A 139 16.40 -2.84 30.97
N SER A 140 16.51 -3.37 29.75
CA SER A 140 16.95 -4.75 29.50
C SER A 140 18.45 -4.92 29.28
N THR A 141 19.17 -3.89 28.84
CA THR A 141 20.58 -4.05 28.42
C THR A 141 21.63 -3.52 29.39
N GLY A 142 21.29 -2.68 30.37
CA GLY A 142 22.20 -2.24 31.46
C GLY A 142 23.56 -1.67 31.05
N THR A 143 23.84 -1.54 29.75
CA THR A 143 25.13 -1.21 29.14
C THR A 143 24.90 -0.46 27.84
N ASP A 144 25.58 0.68 27.70
CA ASP A 144 25.41 1.72 26.65
C ASP A 144 25.77 1.30 25.21
N GLN A 145 26.01 0.02 24.90
CA GLN A 145 26.72 -0.36 23.66
C GLN A 145 25.94 -1.14 22.62
N GLN A 146 24.75 -1.68 22.91
CA GLN A 146 23.98 -2.38 21.88
C GLN A 146 22.93 -1.44 21.26
N PRO A 147 22.75 -1.42 19.92
CA PRO A 147 21.65 -0.69 19.33
C PRO A 147 20.31 -1.34 19.70
N PRO A 148 19.21 -0.57 19.80
CA PRO A 148 17.89 -1.12 20.07
C PRO A 148 17.49 -2.10 18.97
N PRO A 149 16.64 -3.10 19.28
CA PRO A 149 16.26 -4.13 18.32
C PRO A 149 15.65 -3.52 17.04
N PRO A 150 15.81 -4.19 15.90
CA PRO A 150 15.21 -3.76 14.64
C PRO A 150 13.67 -3.78 14.74
N VAL A 151 13.03 -2.86 14.03
CA VAL A 151 11.57 -2.70 14.01
C VAL A 151 11.01 -3.15 12.67
N GLN A 152 10.01 -4.03 12.68
CA GLN A 152 9.26 -4.38 11.49
C GLN A 152 8.05 -3.46 11.36
N LEU A 153 7.99 -2.66 10.30
CA LEU A 153 6.82 -1.82 10.00
C LEU A 153 5.94 -2.54 8.99
N ILE A 154 4.67 -2.77 9.34
CA ILE A 154 3.69 -3.46 8.50
C ILE A 154 2.65 -2.45 8.06
N VAL A 155 2.44 -2.35 6.74
CA VAL A 155 1.45 -1.47 6.12
C VAL A 155 0.51 -2.28 5.25
N LEU A 156 -0.79 -2.01 5.35
CA LEU A 156 -1.81 -2.62 4.50
C LEU A 156 -2.07 -1.70 3.30
N ASP A 157 -1.64 -2.11 2.10
CA ASP A 157 -1.91 -1.39 0.85
C ASP A 157 -3.25 -1.87 0.25
N ALA A 158 -4.31 -1.17 0.65
CA ALA A 158 -5.68 -1.47 0.25
C ALA A 158 -6.59 -0.23 0.35
N THR A 159 -7.72 -0.21 -0.37
CA THR A 159 -8.82 0.69 0.01
C THR A 159 -9.27 0.44 1.45
N TRP A 160 -9.84 1.44 2.12
CA TRP A 160 -10.26 1.32 3.54
C TRP A 160 -11.13 0.09 3.82
N ARG A 161 -12.08 -0.20 2.93
CA ARG A 161 -12.93 -1.39 3.04
C ARG A 161 -12.10 -2.69 3.03
N TYR A 162 -11.13 -2.80 2.13
CA TYR A 162 -10.27 -3.99 2.04
C TYR A 162 -9.23 -4.04 3.16
N ALA A 163 -8.68 -2.92 3.61
CA ALA A 163 -7.77 -2.87 4.74
C ALA A 163 -8.46 -3.35 6.03
N LYS A 164 -9.71 -2.90 6.27
CA LYS A 164 -10.55 -3.39 7.37
C LYS A 164 -10.77 -4.89 7.30
N ASP A 165 -11.17 -5.39 6.12
CA ASP A 165 -11.38 -6.82 5.92
C ASP A 165 -10.10 -7.65 6.14
N MET A 166 -8.96 -7.19 5.61
CA MET A 166 -7.66 -7.81 5.88
C MET A 166 -7.36 -7.83 7.38
N HIS A 167 -7.51 -6.69 8.06
CA HIS A 167 -7.25 -6.59 9.48
C HIS A 167 -8.10 -7.57 10.30
N THR A 168 -9.43 -7.54 10.10
CA THR A 168 -10.38 -8.42 10.80
C THR A 168 -10.09 -9.90 10.56
N ASN A 169 -9.78 -10.31 9.33
CA ASN A 169 -9.46 -11.70 9.03
C ASN A 169 -8.14 -12.14 9.69
N ASN A 170 -7.11 -11.29 9.70
CA ASN A 170 -5.83 -11.63 10.32
C ASN A 170 -5.91 -11.69 11.86
N VAL A 171 -6.74 -10.84 12.49
CA VAL A 171 -7.07 -10.95 13.92
C VAL A 171 -7.80 -12.27 14.20
N LYS A 172 -8.85 -12.57 13.42
CA LYS A 172 -9.66 -13.78 13.59
C LYS A 172 -8.82 -15.06 13.46
N ASP A 173 -7.94 -15.09 12.46
CA ASP A 173 -7.09 -16.24 12.17
C ASP A 173 -5.85 -16.32 13.08
N LYS A 174 -5.61 -15.31 13.94
CA LYS A 174 -4.46 -15.21 14.87
C LYS A 174 -3.11 -15.35 14.15
N VAL A 175 -2.97 -14.71 12.99
CA VAL A 175 -1.77 -14.79 12.14
C VAL A 175 -0.86 -13.56 12.23
N TYR A 176 -1.24 -12.56 13.03
CA TYR A 176 -0.33 -11.48 13.37
C TYR A 176 0.77 -11.97 14.32
N PRO A 177 1.97 -11.36 14.26
CA PRO A 177 3.03 -11.62 15.23
C PRO A 177 2.51 -11.39 16.67
N PRO A 178 2.94 -12.20 17.66
CA PRO A 178 2.47 -12.08 19.04
C PRO A 178 2.88 -10.76 19.70
N ASN A 179 3.98 -10.14 19.25
CA ASN A 179 4.51 -8.86 19.72
C ASN A 179 4.11 -7.68 18.80
N LEU A 180 2.98 -7.80 18.12
CA LEU A 180 2.48 -6.74 17.26
C LEU A 180 1.83 -5.61 18.07
N ILE A 181 2.31 -4.39 17.86
CA ILE A 181 1.69 -3.16 18.35
C ILE A 181 0.99 -2.46 17.19
N GLN A 182 -0.28 -2.09 17.39
CA GLN A 182 -0.97 -1.23 16.44
C GLN A 182 -0.58 0.21 16.69
N VAL A 183 -0.16 0.90 15.63
CA VAL A 183 0.25 2.30 15.70
C VAL A 183 -0.58 3.14 14.73
N LYS A 184 -0.90 4.36 15.17
CA LYS A 184 -1.49 5.42 14.33
C LYS A 184 -0.49 6.55 14.19
N LEU A 185 -0.46 7.18 13.01
CA LEU A 185 0.29 8.42 12.84
C LEU A 185 -0.39 9.50 13.69
N THR A 186 0.41 10.23 14.45
CA THR A 186 -0.03 11.45 15.12
C THR A 186 -0.38 12.47 14.06
N SER A 187 -1.54 13.12 14.19
CA SER A 187 -1.86 14.29 13.38
C SER A 187 -0.85 15.38 13.74
N ALA A 188 -0.07 15.82 12.76
CA ALA A 188 0.79 17.00 12.90
C ALA A 188 -0.05 18.28 13.01
#